data_AF-A0A2E2R8K9-F1
#
_entry.id   AF-A0A2E2R8K9-F1
#
_cell.length_a   1.000
_cell.length_b   1.000
_cell.length_c   1.000
_cell.angle_alpha   90.00
_cell.angle_beta   90.00
_cell.angle_gamma   90.00
#
_symmetry.space_group_name_H-M   'P 1'
#
loop_
_entity.id
_entity.type
_entity.pdbx_description
1 polymer ?
#
loop_
_entity_poly.entity_id
_entity_poly.type
_entity_poly.pdbx_seq_one_letter_code
_entity_poly.pdbx_strand_id
1 'polypeptide(L)'
;MKILITIISLLLLSTGCITKNFNKINTDTSGHFNLTQNETNLISESKQRKKVNKHDVNNRAYKAKLTIEKLCRKRVNLGKNAAINNINKRSKSLAIIKTLELMTNNERANFMRIYNNGNNTISSLLSQQFKHSSLRTKAAELIKEASIIQIKKERIIISDLDNTIKPTNDPSVDGYVYPGTVKLLNTLDQKTTGDIHIVTARPFGARNSLNSASIQYNSISYGNIFGITAWLLGFHNPIKDRKVENIRRIMDQNTKSSVVLIGDDGQADAGAYLQIMQEYPERVEAALIHNVIGRKLPEAFYASTNSIIYNDFEDAAETLYSRGIINKMETENIINSLRNQ
;
A
#
# COMPACT_ATOMS: atom_id res chain seq x y z
N MET A 1 4.54 23.05 -34.19
CA MET A 1 3.68 21.85 -34.03
C MET A 1 3.63 21.48 -32.55
N LYS A 2 2.58 21.87 -31.82
CA LYS A 2 2.45 21.60 -30.36
C LYS A 2 1.74 20.26 -30.16
N ILE A 3 2.27 19.39 -29.29
CA ILE A 3 1.59 18.16 -28.84
C ILE A 3 1.04 18.42 -27.44
N LEU A 4 -0.29 18.48 -27.33
CA LEU A 4 -0.99 18.60 -26.05
C LEU A 4 -1.14 17.21 -25.42
N ILE A 5 -0.70 17.04 -24.16
CA ILE A 5 -0.91 15.79 -23.42
C ILE A 5 -2.32 15.83 -22.80
N THR A 6 -3.32 15.46 -23.61
CA THR A 6 -4.70 15.35 -23.15
C THR A 6 -4.86 14.08 -22.29
N ILE A 7 -5.31 14.24 -21.05
CA ILE A 7 -5.63 13.12 -20.15
C ILE A 7 -6.80 12.31 -20.75
N ILE A 8 -6.71 10.98 -20.70
CA ILE A 8 -7.67 10.07 -21.34
C ILE A 8 -9.01 10.08 -20.60
N SER A 9 -9.90 10.99 -21.01
CA SER A 9 -11.31 11.07 -20.63
C SER A 9 -12.22 11.00 -21.87
N LEU A 10 -11.92 10.11 -22.83
CA LEU A 10 -12.81 9.82 -23.95
C LEU A 10 -12.72 8.36 -24.40
N LEU A 11 -13.59 7.51 -23.86
CA LEU A 11 -13.83 6.13 -24.36
C LEU A 11 -15.20 5.58 -23.93
N LEU A 12 -16.21 6.45 -23.98
CA LEU A 12 -17.64 6.16 -24.13
C LEU A 12 -18.15 7.08 -25.24
N LEU A 13 -19.22 6.69 -25.94
CA LEU A 13 -19.72 7.29 -27.20
C LEU A 13 -18.90 6.96 -28.46
N SER A 14 -19.00 5.70 -28.91
CA SER A 14 -18.68 5.32 -30.31
C SER A 14 -19.66 4.25 -30.84
N THR A 15 -20.95 4.46 -30.60
CA THR A 15 -22.07 3.72 -31.21
C THR A 15 -23.11 4.76 -31.62
N GLY A 16 -23.27 4.98 -32.93
CA GLY A 16 -24.12 6.06 -33.44
C GLY A 16 -25.61 5.75 -33.30
N CYS A 17 -26.35 6.68 -32.70
CA CYS A 17 -27.80 6.82 -32.88
C CYS A 17 -28.09 8.27 -33.26
N ILE A 18 -28.86 8.47 -34.32
CA ILE A 18 -29.31 9.81 -34.73
C ILE A 18 -30.60 10.13 -33.98
N THR A 19 -30.60 11.20 -33.19
CA THR A 19 -31.83 11.80 -32.63
C THR A 19 -31.81 13.30 -32.87
N LYS A 20 -32.75 13.78 -33.68
CA LYS A 20 -32.98 15.21 -33.91
C LYS A 20 -33.68 15.85 -32.69
N ASN A 21 -33.57 17.16 -32.59
CA ASN A 21 -34.42 18.07 -31.80
C ASN A 21 -34.50 17.84 -30.29
N PHE A 22 -34.07 18.84 -29.51
CA PHE A 22 -35.02 19.57 -28.65
C PHE A 22 -34.49 20.98 -28.33
N ASN A 23 -35.08 22.00 -28.96
CA ASN A 23 -34.95 23.39 -28.54
C ASN A 23 -36.18 23.75 -27.70
N LYS A 24 -36.00 24.01 -26.40
CA LYS A 24 -36.75 25.07 -25.71
C LYS A 24 -36.11 25.51 -24.38
N ILE A 25 -35.54 26.71 -24.45
CA ILE A 25 -35.51 27.81 -23.48
C ILE A 25 -36.32 27.59 -22.19
N ASN A 26 -35.71 27.97 -21.05
CA ASN A 26 -36.37 28.80 -20.03
C ASN A 26 -35.33 29.59 -19.22
N THR A 27 -35.75 30.72 -18.63
CA THR A 27 -34.94 31.72 -17.93
C THR A 27 -35.74 32.28 -16.72
N ASP A 28 -35.20 33.06 -15.79
CA ASP A 28 -33.83 33.57 -15.64
C ASP A 28 -33.11 32.88 -14.44
N THR A 29 -32.63 33.45 -13.33
CA THR A 29 -32.56 34.82 -12.76
C THR A 29 -31.21 35.05 -12.05
N SER A 30 -30.78 36.32 -12.00
CA SER A 30 -29.92 36.94 -10.97
C SER A 30 -28.68 36.21 -10.41
N GLY A 31 -27.48 36.77 -10.66
CA GLY A 31 -26.27 36.47 -9.86
C GLY A 31 -24.97 36.96 -10.50
N HIS A 32 -24.45 38.14 -10.12
CA HIS A 32 -23.12 38.62 -10.52
C HIS A 32 -21.99 37.72 -9.98
N PHE A 33 -20.92 37.49 -10.75
CA PHE A 33 -19.70 38.31 -10.63
C PHE A 33 -18.67 38.10 -11.76
N ASN A 34 -18.27 39.22 -12.35
CA ASN A 34 -17.14 39.56 -13.23
C ASN A 34 -16.23 38.47 -13.82
N LEU A 35 -16.20 38.44 -15.16
CA LEU A 35 -14.99 38.16 -15.94
C LEU A 35 -13.93 39.25 -15.71
N THR A 36 -12.65 38.87 -15.68
CA THR A 36 -11.56 39.71 -16.22
C THR A 36 -10.69 38.87 -17.14
N GLN A 37 -10.26 39.46 -18.25
CA GLN A 37 -9.46 38.80 -19.27
C GLN A 37 -7.97 38.96 -18.97
N ASN A 38 -7.16 38.02 -19.43
CA ASN A 38 -5.99 38.33 -20.26
C ASN A 38 -5.45 37.04 -20.89
N GLU A 39 -5.63 36.91 -22.20
CA GLU A 39 -4.82 35.98 -23.00
C GLU A 39 -3.43 36.59 -23.27
N THR A 40 -2.68 35.99 -24.20
CA THR A 40 -1.40 36.47 -24.73
C THR A 40 -0.24 36.66 -23.73
N ASN A 41 0.48 35.55 -23.50
CA ASN A 41 1.86 35.52 -24.00
C ASN A 41 2.28 34.12 -24.44
N LEU A 42 2.94 34.03 -25.59
CA LEU A 42 3.37 32.79 -26.23
C LEU A 42 4.89 32.74 -26.33
N ILE A 43 5.44 31.53 -26.16
CA ILE A 43 6.79 31.10 -26.60
C ILE A 43 7.97 31.72 -25.82
N SER A 44 8.51 30.91 -24.93
CA SER A 44 9.95 30.60 -24.96
C SER A 44 10.13 29.09 -24.82
N GLU A 45 10.77 28.43 -25.79
CA GLU A 45 11.07 27.00 -25.72
C GLU A 45 12.45 26.78 -25.07
N SER A 46 12.52 25.96 -24.01
CA SER A 46 13.78 25.33 -23.59
C SER A 46 13.61 23.80 -23.53
N LYS A 47 14.29 23.10 -24.45
CA LYS A 47 14.17 21.64 -24.63
C LYS A 47 15.06 20.87 -23.65
N GLN A 48 14.68 20.82 -22.38
CA GLN A 48 15.25 19.83 -21.46
C GLN A 48 14.55 18.47 -21.62
N ARG A 49 15.30 17.47 -22.11
CA ARG A 49 14.91 16.05 -21.97
C ARG A 49 14.89 15.72 -20.47
N LYS A 50 13.70 15.69 -19.86
CA LYS A 50 13.57 15.31 -18.44
C LYS A 50 14.18 13.91 -18.21
N LYS A 51 15.30 13.87 -17.49
CA LYS A 51 15.76 12.64 -16.81
C LYS A 51 14.56 12.13 -15.99
N VAL A 52 14.15 10.88 -16.23
CA VAL A 52 13.13 10.25 -15.37
C VAL A 52 13.74 10.16 -13.97
N ASN A 53 13.10 10.79 -12.99
CA ASN A 53 13.62 10.83 -11.63
C ASN A 53 13.63 9.41 -11.05
N LYS A 54 14.74 8.99 -10.45
CA LYS A 54 14.93 7.64 -9.89
C LYS A 54 13.81 7.28 -8.89
N HIS A 55 13.33 8.26 -8.11
CA HIS A 55 12.19 8.10 -7.19
C HIS A 55 10.85 7.84 -7.89
N ASP A 56 10.66 8.28 -9.13
CA ASP A 56 9.42 8.03 -9.90
C ASP A 56 9.42 6.64 -10.55
N VAL A 57 10.60 6.13 -10.93
CA VAL A 57 10.78 4.73 -11.40
C VAL A 57 10.40 3.74 -10.29
N ASN A 58 10.93 3.94 -9.08
CA ASN A 58 10.66 3.08 -7.91
C ASN A 58 9.16 3.02 -7.52
N ASN A 59 8.34 3.96 -8.00
CA ASN A 59 6.92 4.07 -7.68
C ASN A 59 6.00 3.60 -8.83
N ARG A 60 6.51 3.31 -10.06
CA ARG A 60 5.63 2.92 -11.18
C ARG A 60 4.88 1.61 -10.91
N ALA A 61 5.53 0.62 -10.32
CA ALA A 61 4.89 -0.64 -9.92
C ALA A 61 3.72 -0.41 -8.94
N TYR A 62 3.92 0.45 -7.95
CA TYR A 62 2.90 0.80 -6.95
C TYR A 62 1.74 1.60 -7.56
N LYS A 63 2.03 2.60 -8.40
CA LYS A 63 1.02 3.34 -9.19
C LYS A 63 0.21 2.40 -10.10
N ALA A 64 0.84 1.40 -10.70
CA ALA A 64 0.17 0.37 -11.49
C ALA A 64 -0.73 -0.52 -10.62
N LYS A 65 -0.28 -0.95 -9.43
CA LYS A 65 -1.11 -1.67 -8.45
C LYS A 65 -2.34 -0.86 -8.05
N LEU A 66 -2.19 0.39 -7.63
CA LEU A 66 -3.32 1.24 -7.23
C LEU A 66 -4.30 1.48 -8.40
N THR A 67 -3.79 1.64 -9.63
CA THR A 67 -4.60 1.74 -10.85
C THR A 67 -5.40 0.45 -11.11
N ILE A 68 -4.75 -0.71 -11.06
CA ILE A 68 -5.39 -2.01 -11.29
C ILE A 68 -6.39 -2.33 -10.17
N GLU A 69 -6.10 -2.04 -8.90
CA GLU A 69 -7.08 -2.13 -7.81
C GLU A 69 -8.30 -1.23 -8.05
N LYS A 70 -8.09 0.02 -8.48
CA LYS A 70 -9.17 0.98 -8.77
C LYS A 70 -10.04 0.50 -9.94
N LEU A 71 -9.45 -0.14 -10.95
CA LEU A 71 -10.18 -0.83 -12.02
C LEU A 71 -10.89 -2.11 -11.52
N CYS A 72 -10.31 -2.82 -10.55
CA CYS A 72 -10.87 -4.07 -10.01
C CYS A 72 -12.14 -3.85 -9.18
N ARG A 73 -12.22 -2.76 -8.40
CA ARG A 73 -13.41 -2.37 -7.61
C ARG A 73 -14.68 -2.37 -8.47
N LYS A 74 -15.78 -2.88 -7.92
CA LYS A 74 -17.08 -2.92 -8.61
C LYS A 74 -17.55 -1.48 -8.90
N ARG A 75 -17.78 -1.15 -10.17
CA ARG A 75 -18.75 -0.09 -10.51
C ARG A 75 -20.15 -0.63 -10.20
N VAL A 76 -21.06 0.26 -9.78
CA VAL A 76 -22.47 -0.05 -9.58
C VAL A 76 -23.08 -0.62 -10.88
N ASN A 77 -24.05 -1.54 -10.76
CA ASN A 77 -24.60 -2.30 -11.88
C ASN A 77 -25.03 -1.39 -13.05
N LEU A 78 -24.34 -1.50 -14.19
CA LEU A 78 -24.65 -0.78 -15.43
C LEU A 78 -25.80 -1.46 -16.20
N GLY A 79 -26.95 -1.57 -15.52
CA GLY A 79 -28.20 -2.13 -16.03
C GLY A 79 -28.17 -3.64 -16.32
N LYS A 80 -29.33 -4.18 -16.74
CA LYS A 80 -29.51 -5.59 -17.12
C LYS A 80 -28.96 -5.93 -18.53
N ASN A 81 -28.42 -4.96 -19.27
CA ASN A 81 -27.99 -5.16 -20.66
C ASN A 81 -26.69 -5.98 -20.75
N ALA A 82 -26.77 -7.21 -21.28
CA ALA A 82 -25.63 -8.12 -21.37
C ALA A 82 -24.51 -7.62 -22.29
N ALA A 83 -24.83 -6.95 -23.41
CA ALA A 83 -23.85 -6.43 -24.36
C ALA A 83 -23.03 -5.28 -23.76
N ILE A 84 -23.69 -4.30 -23.12
CA ILE A 84 -23.03 -3.19 -22.41
C ILE A 84 -22.13 -3.75 -21.30
N ASN A 85 -22.60 -4.76 -20.55
CA ASN A 85 -21.79 -5.41 -19.52
C ASN A 85 -20.59 -6.19 -20.09
N ASN A 86 -20.69 -6.75 -21.31
CA ASN A 86 -19.56 -7.41 -21.98
C ASN A 86 -18.51 -6.40 -22.46
N ILE A 87 -18.95 -5.31 -23.11
CA ILE A 87 -18.08 -4.19 -23.55
C ILE A 87 -17.30 -3.64 -22.35
N ASN A 88 -17.97 -3.31 -21.24
CA ASN A 88 -17.31 -2.81 -20.03
C ASN A 88 -16.26 -3.78 -19.46
N LYS A 89 -16.54 -5.10 -19.45
CA LYS A 89 -15.58 -6.14 -19.02
C LYS A 89 -14.36 -6.20 -19.97
N ARG A 90 -14.57 -6.08 -21.27
CA ARG A 90 -13.50 -6.09 -22.29
C ARG A 90 -12.63 -4.84 -22.18
N SER A 91 -13.22 -3.64 -22.10
CA SER A 91 -12.48 -2.38 -21.92
C SER A 91 -11.67 -2.35 -20.62
N LYS A 92 -12.21 -2.89 -19.51
CA LYS A 92 -11.47 -3.08 -18.26
C LYS A 92 -10.29 -4.04 -18.41
N SER A 93 -10.48 -5.17 -19.10
CA SER A 93 -9.40 -6.13 -19.40
C SER A 93 -8.27 -5.47 -20.20
N LEU A 94 -8.62 -4.68 -21.22
CA LEU A 94 -7.68 -3.92 -22.06
C LEU A 94 -6.95 -2.83 -21.27
N ALA A 95 -7.62 -2.12 -20.35
CA ALA A 95 -6.97 -1.13 -19.49
C ALA A 95 -5.94 -1.76 -18.52
N ILE A 96 -6.22 -2.95 -17.98
CA ILE A 96 -5.26 -3.71 -17.17
C ILE A 96 -4.06 -4.13 -18.03
N ILE A 97 -4.29 -4.72 -19.22
CA ILE A 97 -3.20 -5.03 -20.17
C ILE A 97 -2.37 -3.79 -20.48
N LYS A 98 -2.99 -2.65 -20.77
CA LYS A 98 -2.24 -1.43 -21.10
C LYS A 98 -1.42 -0.90 -19.92
N THR A 99 -1.90 -1.10 -18.70
CA THR A 99 -1.14 -0.79 -17.48
C THR A 99 0.10 -1.71 -17.32
N LEU A 100 -0.01 -2.98 -17.71
CA LEU A 100 1.12 -3.93 -17.74
C LEU A 100 2.12 -3.65 -18.88
N GLU A 101 1.63 -3.28 -20.07
CA GLU A 101 2.45 -2.89 -21.23
C GLU A 101 3.29 -1.62 -20.99
N LEU A 102 2.80 -0.69 -20.14
CA LEU A 102 3.50 0.56 -19.80
C LEU A 102 4.60 0.39 -18.74
N MET A 103 4.78 -0.83 -18.22
CA MET A 103 5.87 -1.20 -17.32
C MET A 103 6.93 -1.98 -18.09
N THR A 104 8.20 -1.72 -17.79
CA THR A 104 9.31 -2.62 -18.13
C THR A 104 9.17 -3.96 -17.40
N ASN A 105 9.88 -5.00 -17.83
CA ASN A 105 9.78 -6.32 -17.21
C ASN A 105 10.21 -6.28 -15.72
N ASN A 106 11.20 -5.44 -15.35
CA ASN A 106 11.58 -5.19 -13.96
C ASN A 106 10.47 -4.51 -13.14
N GLU A 107 9.77 -3.53 -13.72
CA GLU A 107 8.61 -2.88 -13.08
C GLU A 107 7.43 -3.85 -12.97
N ARG A 108 7.20 -4.73 -13.97
CA ARG A 108 6.21 -5.82 -13.90
C ARG A 108 6.54 -6.84 -12.81
N ALA A 109 7.81 -7.22 -12.64
CA ALA A 109 8.23 -8.16 -11.60
C ALA A 109 7.98 -7.58 -10.19
N ASN A 110 8.35 -6.31 -9.97
CA ASN A 110 8.05 -5.63 -8.71
C ASN A 110 6.55 -5.44 -8.50
N PHE A 111 5.78 -5.12 -9.54
CA PHE A 111 4.31 -5.09 -9.49
C PHE A 111 3.73 -6.45 -9.05
N MET A 112 4.20 -7.56 -9.61
CA MET A 112 3.74 -8.90 -9.25
C MET A 112 3.99 -9.20 -7.77
N ARG A 113 5.19 -8.87 -7.28
CA ARG A 113 5.58 -9.02 -5.88
C ARG A 113 4.62 -8.25 -4.96
N ILE A 114 4.50 -6.93 -5.12
CA ILE A 114 3.64 -6.11 -4.26
C ILE A 114 2.14 -6.39 -4.47
N TYR A 115 1.71 -6.98 -5.58
CA TYR A 115 0.30 -7.35 -5.79
C TYR A 115 -0.10 -8.65 -5.06
N ASN A 116 0.85 -9.54 -4.77
CA ASN A 116 0.64 -10.74 -3.96
C ASN A 116 0.78 -10.37 -2.46
N ASN A 117 -0.30 -9.84 -1.87
CA ASN A 117 -0.23 -9.10 -0.60
C ASN A 117 -1.11 -9.65 0.53
N GLY A 118 -1.31 -10.96 0.57
CA GLY A 118 -2.18 -11.67 1.50
C GLY A 118 -3.64 -11.70 1.05
N ASN A 119 -4.16 -10.57 0.54
CA ASN A 119 -5.56 -10.41 0.12
C ASN A 119 -5.78 -10.53 -1.40
N ASN A 120 -4.79 -10.09 -2.21
CA ASN A 120 -4.81 -10.21 -3.66
C ASN A 120 -3.74 -11.20 -4.14
N THR A 121 -3.96 -11.81 -5.32
CA THR A 121 -2.92 -12.58 -6.05
C THR A 121 -3.03 -12.34 -7.55
N ILE A 122 -1.93 -12.54 -8.27
CA ILE A 122 -1.91 -12.47 -9.75
C ILE A 122 -2.81 -13.54 -10.39
N SER A 123 -2.92 -14.74 -9.81
CA SER A 123 -3.85 -15.78 -10.26
C SER A 123 -5.32 -15.35 -10.12
N SER A 124 -5.66 -14.68 -9.00
CA SER A 124 -6.98 -14.06 -8.80
C SER A 124 -7.26 -12.95 -9.82
N LEU A 125 -6.28 -12.07 -10.09
CA LEU A 125 -6.39 -11.03 -11.12
C LEU A 125 -6.70 -11.61 -12.51
N LEU A 126 -5.96 -12.63 -12.95
CA LEU A 126 -6.13 -13.26 -14.27
C LEU A 126 -7.47 -14.01 -14.39
N SER A 127 -7.85 -14.80 -13.38
CA SER A 127 -9.09 -15.60 -13.40
C SER A 127 -10.37 -14.77 -13.23
N GLN A 128 -10.34 -13.75 -12.37
CA GLN A 128 -11.52 -12.93 -12.09
C GLN A 128 -11.76 -11.85 -13.15
N GLN A 129 -10.73 -11.11 -13.56
CA GLN A 129 -10.92 -9.90 -14.37
C GLN A 129 -10.95 -10.19 -15.89
N PHE A 130 -10.28 -11.24 -16.35
CA PHE A 130 -10.16 -11.57 -17.78
C PHE A 130 -11.11 -12.71 -18.18
N LYS A 131 -12.32 -12.36 -18.62
CA LYS A 131 -13.31 -13.33 -19.10
C LYS A 131 -13.14 -13.73 -20.58
N HIS A 132 -12.48 -12.88 -21.37
CA HIS A 132 -12.07 -13.21 -22.75
C HIS A 132 -10.75 -13.98 -22.73
N SER A 133 -10.69 -15.15 -23.38
CA SER A 133 -9.51 -16.04 -23.36
C SER A 133 -8.26 -15.37 -23.90
N SER A 134 -8.30 -14.81 -25.11
CA SER A 134 -7.15 -14.13 -25.75
C SER A 134 -6.59 -12.96 -24.93
N LEU A 135 -7.44 -12.21 -24.22
CA LEU A 135 -7.00 -11.17 -23.31
C LEU A 135 -6.36 -11.73 -22.04
N ARG A 136 -6.83 -12.88 -21.53
CA ARG A 136 -6.19 -13.59 -20.42
C ARG A 136 -4.81 -14.12 -20.83
N THR A 137 -4.68 -14.69 -22.02
CA THR A 137 -3.40 -15.16 -22.59
C THR A 137 -2.40 -14.00 -22.67
N LYS A 138 -2.76 -12.89 -23.32
CA LYS A 138 -1.89 -11.70 -23.41
C LYS A 138 -1.48 -11.14 -22.05
N ALA A 139 -2.39 -11.12 -21.07
CA ALA A 139 -2.06 -10.70 -19.72
C ALA A 139 -1.14 -11.69 -18.99
N ALA A 140 -1.30 -13.00 -19.21
CA ALA A 140 -0.45 -14.04 -18.63
C ALA A 140 0.95 -14.08 -19.25
N GLU A 141 1.11 -13.77 -20.54
CA GLU A 141 2.40 -13.66 -21.23
C GLU A 141 3.26 -12.54 -20.60
N LEU A 142 2.72 -11.32 -20.50
CA LEU A 142 3.37 -10.17 -19.85
C LEU A 142 3.79 -10.45 -18.41
N ILE A 143 3.05 -11.31 -17.71
CA ILE A 143 3.33 -11.77 -16.34
C ILE A 143 4.42 -12.85 -16.32
N LYS A 144 4.41 -13.81 -17.27
CA LYS A 144 5.41 -14.88 -17.40
C LYS A 144 6.80 -14.34 -17.76
N GLU A 145 6.86 -13.32 -18.62
CA GLU A 145 8.09 -12.56 -18.93
C GLU A 145 8.72 -11.90 -17.70
N ALA A 146 7.91 -11.55 -16.71
CA ALA A 146 8.34 -10.88 -15.49
C ALA A 146 8.65 -11.87 -14.36
N SER A 147 7.99 -13.02 -14.31
CA SER A 147 8.17 -14.02 -13.23
C SER A 147 9.56 -14.67 -13.19
N ILE A 148 10.33 -14.57 -14.28
CA ILE A 148 11.72 -15.06 -14.35
C ILE A 148 12.74 -14.08 -13.77
N ILE A 149 12.35 -12.85 -13.46
CA ILE A 149 13.26 -11.80 -12.96
C ILE A 149 13.40 -11.90 -11.45
N GLN A 150 14.60 -12.27 -10.99
CA GLN A 150 14.92 -12.28 -9.57
C GLN A 150 15.19 -10.87 -9.04
N ILE A 151 14.30 -10.39 -8.18
CA ILE A 151 14.54 -9.22 -7.33
C ILE A 151 15.49 -9.65 -6.19
N LYS A 152 16.47 -8.80 -5.81
CA LYS A 152 17.56 -9.16 -4.89
C LYS A 152 17.51 -8.36 -3.58
N LYS A 153 17.68 -9.07 -2.45
CA LYS A 153 17.58 -8.54 -1.08
C LYS A 153 16.23 -7.82 -0.86
N GLU A 154 15.15 -8.57 -0.97
CA GLU A 154 13.80 -8.07 -0.65
C GLU A 154 13.62 -7.99 0.88
N ARG A 155 12.90 -6.96 1.35
CA ARG A 155 12.45 -6.81 2.74
C ARG A 155 10.96 -6.50 2.68
N ILE A 156 10.19 -7.01 3.63
CA ILE A 156 8.82 -6.56 3.91
C ILE A 156 8.71 -6.06 5.35
N ILE A 157 7.85 -5.07 5.56
CA ILE A 157 7.56 -4.49 6.87
C ILE A 157 6.15 -4.91 7.25
N ILE A 158 5.96 -5.49 8.42
CA ILE A 158 4.65 -5.88 8.93
C ILE A 158 4.42 -5.17 10.27
N SER A 159 3.54 -4.19 10.25
CA SER A 159 3.28 -3.28 11.38
C SER A 159 1.88 -3.50 11.97
N ASP A 160 1.70 -3.37 13.28
CA ASP A 160 0.37 -3.02 13.83
C ASP A 160 0.04 -1.54 13.51
N LEU A 161 -1.12 -1.07 13.95
CA LEU A 161 -1.66 0.27 13.79
C LEU A 161 -1.83 1.00 15.13
N ASP A 162 -2.33 0.35 16.17
CA ASP A 162 -2.68 0.97 17.45
C ASP A 162 -1.48 0.94 18.39
N ASN A 163 -1.16 2.09 19.01
CA ASN A 163 0.03 2.35 19.83
C ASN A 163 1.40 2.12 19.12
N THR A 164 1.37 1.59 17.90
CA THR A 164 2.53 1.37 17.02
C THR A 164 2.66 2.49 15.99
N ILE A 165 1.58 2.78 15.25
CA ILE A 165 1.53 3.86 14.24
C ILE A 165 0.74 5.05 14.77
N LYS A 166 -0.47 4.79 15.28
CA LYS A 166 -1.38 5.79 15.84
C LYS A 166 -1.33 5.71 17.38
N PRO A 167 -1.11 6.82 18.11
CA PRO A 167 -1.38 6.86 19.54
C PRO A 167 -2.87 6.64 19.78
N THR A 168 -3.26 5.51 20.37
CA THR A 168 -4.67 5.17 20.66
C THR A 168 -4.96 5.13 22.15
N ASN A 169 -4.02 4.60 22.94
CA ASN A 169 -4.07 4.61 24.40
C ASN A 169 -2.98 5.50 25.03
N ASP A 170 -2.24 6.25 24.21
CA ASP A 170 -1.22 7.19 24.64
C ASP A 170 -1.76 8.63 24.60
N PRO A 171 -1.98 9.29 25.75
CA PRO A 171 -2.45 10.67 25.83
C PRO A 171 -1.31 11.72 25.76
N SER A 172 -0.04 11.30 25.72
CA SER A 172 1.11 12.22 25.66
C SER A 172 1.39 12.75 24.25
N VAL A 173 0.82 12.12 23.21
CA VAL A 173 1.05 12.44 21.80
C VAL A 173 -0.22 12.97 21.15
N ASP A 174 -0.28 14.29 20.95
CA ASP A 174 -1.36 14.92 20.16
C ASP A 174 -1.12 14.69 18.66
N GLY A 175 -1.91 13.80 18.05
CA GLY A 175 -1.85 13.57 16.62
C GLY A 175 -2.53 12.29 16.13
N TYR A 176 -2.55 12.12 14.80
CA TYR A 176 -3.03 10.90 14.14
C TYR A 176 -1.95 9.81 14.00
N VAL A 177 -0.70 10.11 14.33
CA VAL A 177 0.47 9.26 14.12
C VAL A 177 1.56 9.65 15.12
N TYR A 178 2.38 8.70 15.59
CA TYR A 178 3.55 9.05 16.40
C TYR A 178 4.60 9.80 15.56
N PRO A 179 5.30 10.80 16.13
CA PRO A 179 6.44 11.45 15.49
C PRO A 179 7.44 10.45 14.91
N GLY A 180 8.03 10.76 13.75
CA GLY A 180 9.00 9.90 13.08
C GLY A 180 8.45 8.63 12.41
N THR A 181 7.30 8.07 12.81
CA THR A 181 6.71 6.83 12.23
C THR A 181 6.70 6.82 10.70
N VAL A 182 6.18 7.89 10.10
CA VAL A 182 6.07 8.04 8.64
C VAL A 182 7.46 7.97 8.01
N LYS A 183 8.48 8.52 8.67
CA LYS A 183 9.86 8.52 8.18
C LYS A 183 10.51 7.16 8.37
N LEU A 184 10.36 6.51 9.53
CA LEU A 184 10.87 5.16 9.79
C LEU A 184 10.34 4.15 8.77
N LEU A 185 9.02 4.10 8.56
CA LEU A 185 8.40 3.17 7.61
C LEU A 185 8.89 3.39 6.17
N ASN A 186 8.95 4.64 5.70
CA ASN A 186 9.49 4.98 4.38
C ASN A 186 11.01 4.70 4.25
N THR A 187 11.75 4.78 5.36
CA THR A 187 13.18 4.43 5.44
C THR A 187 13.42 2.91 5.42
N LEU A 188 12.43 2.10 5.78
CA LEU A 188 12.49 0.63 5.65
C LEU A 188 12.00 0.13 4.28
N ASP A 189 11.07 0.85 3.62
CA ASP A 189 10.52 0.62 2.26
C ASP A 189 11.54 1.00 1.14
N GLN A 190 12.81 0.61 1.30
CA GLN A 190 14.00 1.23 0.68
C GLN A 190 14.09 1.17 -0.85
N LYS A 191 13.32 0.32 -1.54
CA LYS A 191 13.59 -0.03 -2.95
C LYS A 191 12.42 0.21 -3.89
N THR A 192 11.21 -0.16 -3.50
CA THR A 192 10.01 -0.01 -4.32
C THR A 192 8.81 0.15 -3.40
N THR A 193 8.16 1.31 -3.46
CA THR A 193 7.04 1.66 -2.58
C THR A 193 6.02 0.54 -2.49
N GLY A 194 5.65 0.15 -1.26
CA GLY A 194 4.64 -0.87 -1.02
C GLY A 194 5.16 -2.17 -0.41
N ASP A 195 6.23 -2.11 0.39
CA ASP A 195 6.67 -3.24 1.23
C ASP A 195 6.07 -3.22 2.64
N ILE A 196 5.30 -2.17 2.97
CA ILE A 196 4.59 -1.98 4.25
C ILE A 196 3.23 -2.70 4.24
N HIS A 197 3.03 -3.65 5.14
CA HIS A 197 1.77 -4.35 5.40
C HIS A 197 1.29 -4.06 6.82
N ILE A 198 -0.02 -3.88 7.00
CA ILE A 198 -0.61 -3.61 8.32
C ILE A 198 -1.35 -4.86 8.83
N VAL A 199 -1.06 -5.31 10.05
CA VAL A 199 -1.71 -6.47 10.70
C VAL A 199 -2.27 -6.02 12.06
N THR A 200 -3.55 -5.63 12.04
CA THR A 200 -4.22 -5.01 13.19
C THR A 200 -5.19 -5.94 13.90
N ALA A 201 -5.34 -5.77 15.22
CA ALA A 201 -6.41 -6.40 15.99
C ALA A 201 -7.82 -5.90 15.60
N ARG A 202 -7.94 -4.69 15.02
CA ARG A 202 -9.23 -4.10 14.63
C ARG A 202 -9.99 -4.98 13.62
N PRO A 203 -11.34 -5.00 13.63
CA PRO A 203 -12.15 -5.74 12.66
C PRO A 203 -12.46 -4.92 11.39
N PHE A 204 -12.36 -3.59 11.48
CA PHE A 204 -12.60 -2.63 10.38
C PHE A 204 -11.92 -1.28 10.69
N GLY A 205 -12.15 -0.25 9.86
CA GLY A 205 -11.80 1.14 10.15
C GLY A 205 -10.32 1.53 9.99
N ALA A 206 -9.38 0.58 10.10
CA ALA A 206 -7.93 0.81 10.00
C ALA A 206 -7.51 1.65 8.77
N ARG A 207 -8.14 1.42 7.61
CA ARG A 207 -7.91 2.21 6.39
C ARG A 207 -8.10 3.72 6.61
N ASN A 208 -9.08 4.13 7.40
CA ASN A 208 -9.35 5.55 7.62
C ASN A 208 -8.26 6.18 8.48
N SER A 209 -7.81 5.50 9.54
CA SER A 209 -6.68 5.96 10.36
C SER A 209 -5.38 6.05 9.55
N LEU A 210 -5.07 5.06 8.71
CA LEU A 210 -3.90 5.08 7.83
C LEU A 210 -3.95 6.21 6.79
N ASN A 211 -5.14 6.50 6.23
CA ASN A 211 -5.33 7.64 5.34
C ASN A 211 -5.09 8.98 6.07
N SER A 212 -5.64 9.16 7.29
CA SER A 212 -5.44 10.37 8.09
C SER A 212 -3.98 10.58 8.49
N ALA A 213 -3.28 9.50 8.84
CA ALA A 213 -1.85 9.49 9.12
C ALA A 213 -0.96 9.60 7.86
N SER A 214 -1.55 9.73 6.66
CA SER A 214 -0.86 9.77 5.36
C SER A 214 0.10 8.59 5.09
N ILE A 215 -0.13 7.44 5.73
CA ILE A 215 0.70 6.24 5.63
C ILE A 215 0.48 5.59 4.25
N GLN A 216 1.58 5.34 3.54
CA GLN A 216 1.56 4.49 2.34
C GLN A 216 1.70 3.02 2.77
N TYR A 217 0.82 2.16 2.26
CA TYR A 217 0.76 0.76 2.66
C TYR A 217 0.25 -0.12 1.51
N ASN A 218 0.69 -1.37 1.50
CA ASN A 218 0.36 -2.36 0.48
C ASN A 218 -0.99 -3.05 0.75
N SER A 219 -1.15 -3.61 1.94
CA SER A 219 -2.37 -4.29 2.37
C SER A 219 -2.64 -4.11 3.87
N ILE A 220 -3.87 -4.41 4.27
CA ILE A 220 -4.29 -4.50 5.66
C ILE A 220 -4.86 -5.91 5.86
N SER A 221 -4.36 -6.60 6.88
CA SER A 221 -4.98 -7.79 7.45
C SER A 221 -5.68 -7.38 8.76
N TYR A 222 -6.97 -7.61 8.83
CA TYR A 222 -7.80 -7.28 9.99
C TYR A 222 -7.85 -8.46 10.97
N GLY A 223 -8.19 -8.15 12.23
CA GLY A 223 -8.75 -9.10 13.17
C GLY A 223 -10.18 -9.49 12.77
N ASN A 224 -10.81 -10.32 13.57
CA ASN A 224 -12.21 -10.71 13.40
C ASN A 224 -13.04 -10.28 14.62
N ILE A 225 -14.33 -9.99 14.40
CA ILE A 225 -15.24 -9.57 15.48
C ILE A 225 -15.27 -10.65 16.58
N PHE A 226 -15.30 -11.93 16.17
CA PHE A 226 -15.31 -13.07 17.08
C PHE A 226 -14.07 -13.12 18.01
N GLY A 227 -12.87 -12.83 17.51
CA GLY A 227 -11.66 -12.82 18.34
C GLY A 227 -11.65 -11.68 19.35
N ILE A 228 -12.22 -10.53 19.01
CA ILE A 228 -12.39 -9.40 19.94
C ILE A 228 -13.41 -9.78 21.02
N THR A 229 -14.57 -10.34 20.65
CA THR A 229 -15.56 -10.78 21.64
C THR A 229 -15.04 -11.92 22.51
N ALA A 230 -14.26 -12.85 21.95
CA ALA A 230 -13.66 -13.95 22.71
C ALA A 230 -12.57 -13.44 23.68
N TRP A 231 -11.75 -12.47 23.27
CA TRP A 231 -10.78 -11.82 24.17
C TRP A 231 -11.47 -11.06 25.31
N LEU A 232 -12.56 -10.31 25.02
CA LEU A 232 -13.38 -9.63 26.04
C LEU A 232 -14.07 -10.61 27.01
N LEU A 233 -14.36 -11.84 26.55
CA LEU A 233 -14.90 -12.93 27.37
C LEU A 233 -13.81 -13.80 28.05
N GLY A 234 -12.54 -13.38 28.02
CA GLY A 234 -11.44 -14.05 28.72
C GLY A 234 -10.91 -15.33 28.06
N PHE A 235 -11.33 -15.67 26.84
CA PHE A 235 -10.75 -16.80 26.10
C PHE A 235 -9.27 -16.53 25.76
N HIS A 236 -8.46 -17.59 25.76
CA HIS A 236 -7.00 -17.46 25.71
C HIS A 236 -6.48 -16.88 24.39
N ASN A 237 -6.14 -15.59 24.43
CA ASN A 237 -5.36 -14.83 23.45
C ASN A 237 -5.66 -15.03 21.94
N PRO A 238 -6.94 -14.98 21.50
CA PRO A 238 -7.31 -15.13 20.08
C PRO A 238 -6.77 -14.00 19.19
N ILE A 239 -6.39 -12.85 19.78
CA ILE A 239 -5.79 -11.72 19.04
C ILE A 239 -4.38 -12.07 18.58
N LYS A 240 -3.53 -12.66 19.45
CA LYS A 240 -2.18 -13.12 19.09
C LYS A 240 -2.25 -14.19 18.00
N ASP A 241 -3.10 -15.20 18.14
CA ASP A 241 -3.22 -16.26 17.14
C ASP A 241 -3.68 -15.72 15.77
N ARG A 242 -4.63 -14.77 15.76
CA ARG A 242 -5.06 -14.11 14.52
C ARG A 242 -3.99 -13.20 13.91
N LYS A 243 -3.15 -12.55 14.73
CA LYS A 243 -1.95 -11.82 14.26
C LYS A 243 -0.96 -12.77 13.60
N VAL A 244 -0.61 -13.88 14.25
CA VAL A 244 0.29 -14.92 13.71
C VAL A 244 -0.23 -15.47 12.37
N GLU A 245 -1.50 -15.84 12.27
CA GLU A 245 -2.13 -16.30 11.00
C GLU A 245 -2.01 -15.23 9.90
N ASN A 246 -2.32 -13.97 10.22
CA ASN A 246 -2.23 -12.86 9.29
C ASN A 246 -0.79 -12.58 8.82
N ILE A 247 0.21 -12.73 9.71
CA ILE A 247 1.64 -12.56 9.40
C ILE A 247 2.14 -13.68 8.49
N ARG A 248 1.90 -14.96 8.85
CA ARG A 248 2.26 -16.12 8.00
C ARG A 248 1.73 -15.95 6.58
N ARG A 249 0.43 -15.63 6.44
CA ARG A 249 -0.24 -15.40 5.15
C ARG A 249 0.40 -14.31 4.27
N ILE A 250 1.11 -13.35 4.84
CA ILE A 250 1.92 -12.35 4.10
C ILE A 250 3.29 -12.93 3.75
N MET A 251 3.96 -13.58 4.70
CA MET A 251 5.28 -14.20 4.55
C MET A 251 5.31 -15.36 3.54
N ASP A 252 4.23 -16.12 3.44
CA ASP A 252 4.03 -17.23 2.50
C ASP A 252 3.87 -16.75 1.04
N GLN A 253 3.44 -15.50 0.84
CA GLN A 253 3.34 -14.87 -0.49
C GLN A 253 4.63 -14.12 -0.88
N ASN A 254 5.53 -13.90 0.08
CA ASN A 254 6.79 -13.17 -0.06
C ASN A 254 7.96 -14.03 0.42
N THR A 255 8.04 -15.29 -0.01
CA THR A 255 8.91 -16.33 0.59
C THR A 255 10.41 -16.03 0.57
N LYS A 256 10.87 -15.08 -0.24
CA LYS A 256 12.28 -14.71 -0.42
C LYS A 256 12.68 -13.40 0.27
N SER A 257 11.73 -12.73 0.92
CA SER A 257 11.98 -11.47 1.62
C SER A 257 12.40 -11.69 3.06
N SER A 258 13.33 -10.86 3.55
CA SER A 258 13.45 -10.62 5.00
C SER A 258 12.21 -9.90 5.51
N VAL A 259 12.00 -9.93 6.82
CA VAL A 259 10.80 -9.39 7.48
C VAL A 259 11.23 -8.52 8.64
N VAL A 260 10.71 -7.29 8.69
CA VAL A 260 10.77 -6.44 9.89
C VAL A 260 9.36 -6.36 10.47
N LEU A 261 9.21 -6.80 11.72
CA LEU A 261 7.95 -6.73 12.48
C LEU A 261 7.98 -5.47 13.35
N ILE A 262 6.86 -4.75 13.49
CA ILE A 262 6.77 -3.52 14.30
C ILE A 262 5.42 -3.48 15.05
N GLY A 263 5.43 -3.43 16.37
CA GLY A 263 4.23 -3.51 17.22
C GLY A 263 4.37 -2.76 18.55
N ASP A 264 3.40 -2.92 19.45
CA ASP A 264 3.39 -2.28 20.78
C ASP A 264 3.56 -3.28 21.94
N ASP A 265 3.83 -2.76 23.14
CA ASP A 265 3.95 -3.54 24.37
C ASP A 265 2.59 -4.00 24.95
N GLY A 266 1.49 -3.79 24.23
CA GLY A 266 0.12 -4.29 24.48
C GLY A 266 -0.06 -5.82 24.53
N GLN A 267 1.00 -6.59 24.79
CA GLN A 267 1.10 -8.05 24.95
C GLN A 267 0.88 -8.89 23.68
N ALA A 268 -0.02 -8.48 22.78
CA ALA A 268 -0.39 -9.30 21.62
C ALA A 268 0.75 -9.41 20.58
N ASP A 269 1.46 -8.32 20.28
CA ASP A 269 2.51 -8.31 19.25
C ASP A 269 3.81 -8.98 19.69
N ALA A 270 4.37 -8.64 20.86
CA ALA A 270 5.59 -9.31 21.35
C ALA A 270 5.43 -10.85 21.44
N GLY A 271 4.23 -11.33 21.84
CA GLY A 271 3.91 -12.76 21.84
C GLY A 271 3.75 -13.37 20.43
N ALA A 272 3.16 -12.64 19.49
CA ALA A 272 3.05 -13.08 18.09
C ALA A 272 4.40 -13.08 17.37
N TYR A 273 5.23 -12.07 17.62
CA TYR A 273 6.53 -11.90 16.96
C TYR A 273 7.56 -12.88 17.50
N LEU A 274 7.53 -13.21 18.79
CA LEU A 274 8.32 -14.31 19.34
C LEU A 274 8.02 -15.63 18.63
N GLN A 275 6.74 -15.94 18.42
CA GLN A 275 6.32 -17.14 17.69
C GLN A 275 6.78 -17.12 16.22
N ILE A 276 6.65 -15.97 15.52
CA ILE A 276 7.12 -15.83 14.13
C ILE A 276 8.66 -15.88 14.02
N MET A 277 9.41 -15.37 15.01
CA MET A 277 10.87 -15.52 15.09
C MET A 277 11.30 -16.97 15.30
N GLN A 278 10.56 -17.74 16.12
CA GLN A 278 10.81 -19.16 16.33
C GLN A 278 10.49 -20.01 15.09
N GLU A 279 9.44 -19.66 14.34
CA GLU A 279 9.02 -20.36 13.13
C GLU A 279 9.86 -19.99 11.88
N TYR A 280 10.43 -18.78 11.82
CA TYR A 280 11.17 -18.28 10.66
C TYR A 280 12.46 -17.48 11.05
N PRO A 281 13.39 -18.07 11.83
CA PRO A 281 14.52 -17.34 12.42
C PRO A 281 15.46 -16.70 11.39
N GLU A 282 15.69 -17.34 10.25
CA GLU A 282 16.51 -16.80 9.15
C GLU A 282 15.83 -15.66 8.36
N ARG A 283 14.53 -15.40 8.60
CA ARG A 283 13.75 -14.43 7.84
C ARG A 283 13.40 -13.17 8.62
N VAL A 284 13.21 -13.24 9.94
CA VAL A 284 12.90 -12.06 10.75
C VAL A 284 14.19 -11.29 11.01
N GLU A 285 14.41 -10.22 10.26
CA GLU A 285 15.58 -9.35 10.34
C GLU A 285 15.55 -8.50 11.61
N ALA A 286 14.36 -8.04 12.01
CA ALA A 286 14.11 -7.49 13.34
C ALA A 286 12.64 -7.60 13.75
N ALA A 287 12.38 -7.63 15.05
CA ALA A 287 11.06 -7.47 15.65
C ALA A 287 11.10 -6.30 16.64
N LEU A 288 10.54 -5.16 16.25
CA LEU A 288 10.50 -3.92 17.02
C LEU A 288 9.23 -3.87 17.87
N ILE A 289 9.38 -3.51 19.14
CA ILE A 289 8.27 -3.23 20.05
C ILE A 289 8.43 -1.83 20.63
N HIS A 290 7.41 -1.00 20.41
CA HIS A 290 7.27 0.33 21.01
C HIS A 290 6.88 0.16 22.48
N ASN A 291 7.66 0.75 23.40
CA ASN A 291 7.40 0.72 24.83
C ASN A 291 6.49 1.90 25.23
N VAL A 292 5.18 1.72 25.13
CA VAL A 292 4.18 2.78 25.34
C VAL A 292 3.57 2.72 26.75
N ILE A 293 3.28 1.51 27.26
CA ILE A 293 2.59 1.33 28.54
C ILE A 293 3.45 0.65 29.62
N GLY A 294 4.76 0.50 29.39
CA GLY A 294 5.73 -0.03 30.35
C GLY A 294 5.55 -1.52 30.68
N ARG A 295 4.91 -2.30 29.80
CA ARG A 295 4.49 -3.67 30.10
C ARG A 295 5.63 -4.67 29.91
N LYS A 296 5.87 -5.50 30.93
CA LYS A 296 6.85 -6.60 30.85
C LYS A 296 6.51 -7.55 29.69
N LEU A 297 7.42 -7.65 28.72
CA LEU A 297 7.33 -8.57 27.58
C LEU A 297 7.73 -10.00 27.99
N PRO A 298 7.54 -11.03 27.13
CA PRO A 298 8.08 -12.37 27.39
C PRO A 298 9.61 -12.35 27.54
N GLU A 299 10.17 -13.10 28.48
CA GLU A 299 11.63 -13.11 28.74
C GLU A 299 12.43 -13.61 27.53
N ALA A 300 11.89 -14.58 26.78
CA ALA A 300 12.44 -15.02 25.50
C ALA A 300 12.36 -13.96 24.37
N PHE A 301 11.56 -12.90 24.52
CA PHE A 301 11.60 -11.74 23.62
C PHE A 301 12.83 -10.88 23.92
N TYR A 302 13.08 -10.54 25.20
CA TYR A 302 14.29 -9.79 25.60
C TYR A 302 15.59 -10.55 25.25
N ALA A 303 15.58 -11.89 25.34
CA ALA A 303 16.74 -12.73 25.04
C ALA A 303 17.01 -12.96 23.54
N SER A 304 16.13 -12.53 22.64
CA SER A 304 16.30 -12.74 21.19
C SER A 304 17.18 -11.66 20.56
N THR A 305 18.20 -12.07 19.80
CA THR A 305 19.11 -11.17 19.06
C THR A 305 18.39 -10.29 18.03
N ASN A 306 17.20 -10.69 17.59
CA ASN A 306 16.46 -10.02 16.53
C ASN A 306 15.38 -9.08 17.13
N SER A 307 15.12 -9.16 18.43
CA SER A 307 14.22 -8.23 19.13
C SER A 307 14.84 -6.85 19.30
N ILE A 308 14.05 -5.81 19.10
CA ILE A 308 14.32 -4.42 19.44
C ILE A 308 13.17 -3.95 20.32
N ILE A 309 13.48 -3.28 21.42
CA ILE A 309 12.51 -2.57 22.25
C ILE A 309 12.96 -1.12 22.22
N TYR A 310 12.06 -0.20 21.88
CA TYR A 310 12.37 1.20 21.72
C TYR A 310 11.37 2.09 22.44
N ASN A 311 11.86 3.19 23.00
CA ASN A 311 11.06 4.15 23.77
C ASN A 311 10.60 5.32 22.89
N ASP A 312 11.37 5.63 21.84
CA ASP A 312 11.05 6.64 20.84
C ASP A 312 11.69 6.31 19.47
N PHE A 313 11.44 7.16 18.47
CA PHE A 313 11.89 6.94 17.09
C PHE A 313 13.33 7.41 16.80
N GLU A 314 14.02 8.03 17.76
CA GLU A 314 15.47 8.28 17.74
C GLU A 314 16.19 7.00 18.23
N ASP A 315 15.80 6.44 19.38
CA ASP A 315 16.20 5.12 19.92
C ASP A 315 16.01 3.99 18.87
N ALA A 316 14.83 3.92 18.24
CA ALA A 316 14.58 2.95 17.17
C ALA A 316 15.54 3.10 15.98
N ALA A 317 15.88 4.33 15.60
CA ALA A 317 16.73 4.61 14.44
C ALA A 317 18.23 4.38 14.74
N GLU A 318 18.68 4.61 15.98
CA GLU A 318 20.03 4.26 16.42
C GLU A 318 20.20 2.74 16.57
N THR A 319 19.21 2.05 17.16
CA THR A 319 19.25 0.59 17.32
C THR A 319 19.17 -0.16 15.98
N LEU A 320 18.42 0.36 14.99
CA LEU A 320 18.43 -0.20 13.63
C LEU A 320 19.78 0.04 12.91
N TYR A 321 20.48 1.12 13.21
CA TYR A 321 21.78 1.43 12.62
C TYR A 321 22.93 0.63 13.25
N SER A 322 22.93 0.44 14.57
CA SER A 322 23.93 -0.40 15.24
C SER A 322 23.88 -1.86 14.77
N ARG A 323 22.72 -2.32 14.30
CA ARG A 323 22.51 -3.63 13.65
C ARG A 323 22.69 -3.64 12.13
N GLY A 324 23.00 -2.50 11.51
CA GLY A 324 23.24 -2.38 10.06
C GLY A 324 21.99 -2.56 9.17
N ILE A 325 20.78 -2.50 9.76
CA ILE A 325 19.50 -2.70 9.05
C ILE A 325 19.15 -1.45 8.22
N ILE A 326 19.53 -0.27 8.73
CA ILE A 326 19.55 1.02 8.05
C ILE A 326 20.95 1.64 8.14
N ASN A 327 21.25 2.62 7.29
CA ASN A 327 22.55 3.31 7.28
C ASN A 327 22.53 4.67 8.00
N LYS A 328 23.71 5.26 8.27
CA LYS A 328 23.81 6.52 9.03
C LYS A 328 22.97 7.67 8.45
N MET A 329 22.94 7.82 7.12
CA MET A 329 22.14 8.86 6.46
C MET A 329 20.64 8.60 6.65
N GLU A 330 20.21 7.34 6.73
CA GLU A 330 18.82 6.94 7.00
C GLU A 330 18.42 7.24 8.45
N THR A 331 19.31 7.01 9.42
CA THR A 331 19.13 7.38 10.84
C THR A 331 19.06 8.88 11.04
N GLU A 332 20.03 9.63 10.52
CA GLU A 332 20.03 11.11 10.53
C GLU A 332 18.75 11.67 9.89
N ASN A 333 18.22 10.99 8.86
CA ASN A 333 16.95 11.35 8.23
C ASN A 333 15.72 11.13 9.13
N ILE A 334 15.70 10.08 9.96
CA ILE A 334 14.60 9.83 10.92
C ILE A 334 14.67 10.85 12.06
N ILE A 335 15.85 10.99 12.70
CA ILE A 335 16.07 11.89 13.83
C ILE A 335 15.73 13.34 13.47
N ASN A 336 16.21 13.83 12.32
CA ASN A 336 15.86 15.19 11.87
C ASN A 336 14.37 15.36 11.55
N SER A 337 13.60 14.29 11.30
CA SER A 337 12.15 14.40 11.11
C SER A 337 11.36 14.61 12.41
N LEU A 338 11.95 14.24 13.57
CA LEU A 338 11.37 14.51 14.90
C LEU A 338 11.50 15.98 15.29
N ARG A 339 12.56 16.65 14.81
CA ARG A 339 12.92 18.05 15.15
C ARG A 339 12.23 19.09 14.25
N ASN A 340 11.35 18.65 13.36
CA ASN A 340 10.62 19.48 12.38
C ASN A 340 9.10 19.21 12.43
N GLN A 341 8.60 18.83 13.61
CA GLN A 341 7.19 18.58 13.93
C GLN A 341 6.83 19.40 15.19
#